data_AF-C6X1U6-F1
#
_entry.id   AF-C6X1U6-F1
#
_cell.length_a   1.000
_cell.length_b   1.000
_cell.length_c   1.000
_cell.angle_alpha   90.00
_cell.angle_beta   90.00
_cell.angle_gamma   90.00
#
_symmetry.space_group_name_H-M   'P 1'
#
loop_
_entity.id
_entity.type
_entity.pdbx_description
1 polymer ?
#
loop_
_entity_poly.entity_id
_entity_poly.type
_entity_poly.pdbx_seq_one_letter_code
_entity_poly.pdbx_strand_id
1 'polypeptide(L)'
;MKVSEADLANTQNFVELKIAYYDIQEVVISKFKPTGNLRKDVSSLKTGEKTLALQQMIGLPTPKGDGTPPELPVAGFSGGGLTFSLESIYDILSGERKKKERANQYERMNTAVGNIRKYYGEEYFAALKIPAQLTDNFLQFVYTSENLYPYIQANNYEAIAVYIEKYLPIYQRRLRNSSLMEVPK
;
A
#
# COMPACT_ATOMS: atom_id res chain seq x y z
N MET A 1 -22.44 13.46 37.85
CA MET A 1 -23.79 14.02 37.57
C MET A 1 -23.78 14.50 36.14
N LYS A 2 -24.65 13.99 35.25
CA LYS A 2 -24.69 14.45 33.86
C LYS A 2 -25.49 15.75 33.79
N VAL A 3 -24.88 16.81 33.27
CA VAL A 3 -25.55 18.10 33.03
C VAL A 3 -26.36 17.97 31.74
N SER A 4 -27.63 18.37 31.75
CA SER A 4 -28.51 18.34 30.58
C SER A 4 -28.45 19.65 29.80
N GLU A 5 -28.83 19.64 28.53
CA GLU A 5 -28.82 20.84 27.67
C GLU A 5 -29.73 21.96 28.19
N ALA A 6 -30.82 21.60 28.89
CA ALA A 6 -31.72 22.56 29.53
C ALA A 6 -31.06 23.31 30.71
N ASP A 7 -30.11 22.68 31.40
CA ASP A 7 -29.40 23.29 32.53
C ASP A 7 -28.36 24.32 32.07
N LEU A 8 -27.81 24.16 30.86
CA LEU A 8 -26.84 25.08 30.25
C LEU A 8 -27.50 26.35 29.68
N ALA A 9 -28.78 26.28 29.33
CA ALA A 9 -29.53 27.40 28.73
C ALA A 9 -30.09 28.38 29.78
N ASN A 10 -30.08 28.01 31.06
CA ASN A 10 -30.58 28.87 32.13
C ASN A 10 -29.52 29.92 32.54
N THR A 11 -29.83 31.20 32.31
CA THR A 11 -28.95 32.34 32.61
C THR A 11 -28.72 32.59 34.10
N GLN A 12 -29.45 31.91 34.99
CA GLN A 12 -29.25 31.97 36.44
C GLN A 12 -28.28 30.90 36.96
N ASN A 13 -27.80 29.98 36.11
CA ASN A 13 -26.85 28.95 36.51
C ASN A 13 -25.40 29.44 36.38
N PHE A 14 -24.63 29.29 37.45
CA PHE A 14 -23.20 29.59 37.46
C PHE A 14 -22.41 28.27 37.30
N VAL A 15 -21.74 28.11 36.15
CA VAL A 15 -20.91 26.93 35.86
C VAL A 15 -19.44 27.30 36.04
N GLU A 16 -18.83 26.82 37.13
CA GLU A 16 -17.41 27.00 37.39
C GLU A 16 -16.59 26.03 36.51
N LEU A 17 -15.82 26.58 35.56
CA LEU A 17 -14.86 25.80 34.78
C LEU A 17 -13.57 25.61 35.56
N LYS A 18 -13.33 24.39 36.05
CA LYS A 18 -12.05 24.02 36.63
C LYS A 18 -11.07 23.71 35.52
N ILE A 19 -9.99 24.49 35.43
CA ILE A 19 -8.89 24.23 34.51
C ILE A 19 -8.22 22.93 34.96
N ALA A 20 -8.47 21.84 34.22
CA ALA A 20 -7.76 20.59 34.41
C ALA A 20 -6.40 20.71 33.72
N TYR A 21 -5.37 21.08 34.47
CA TYR A 21 -3.99 20.94 34.01
C TYR A 21 -3.67 19.44 33.98
N TYR A 22 -3.51 18.90 32.78
CA TYR A 22 -2.92 17.59 32.61
C TYR A 22 -1.40 17.80 32.51
N ASP A 23 -0.67 17.42 33.54
CA ASP A 23 0.78 17.35 33.44
C ASP A 23 1.14 16.26 32.42
N ILE A 24 1.76 16.69 31.32
CA ILE A 24 2.36 15.77 30.35
C ILE A 24 3.58 15.17 31.03
N GLN A 25 3.48 13.90 31.42
CA GLN A 25 4.62 13.19 32.00
C GLN A 25 5.77 13.18 30.99
N GLU A 26 6.95 13.58 31.45
CA GLU A 26 8.17 13.50 30.65
C GLU A 26 8.48 12.04 30.34
N VAL A 27 8.43 11.68 29.05
CA VAL A 27 8.81 10.35 28.60
C VAL A 27 10.33 10.29 28.53
N VAL A 28 10.96 9.74 29.57
CA VAL A 28 12.39 9.43 29.55
C VAL A 28 12.64 8.32 28.53
N ILE A 29 13.14 8.68 27.34
CA ILE A 29 13.61 7.71 26.36
C ILE A 29 14.99 7.23 26.80
N SER A 30 15.03 6.34 27.79
CA SER A 30 16.26 5.86 28.46
C SER A 30 17.31 5.24 27.55
N LYS A 31 16.97 4.95 26.28
CA LYS A 31 17.83 4.20 25.34
C LYS A 31 18.25 4.98 24.10
N PHE A 32 17.70 6.18 23.85
CA PHE A 32 18.03 6.94 22.65
C PHE A 32 19.22 7.88 22.92
N LYS A 33 20.38 7.54 22.36
CA LYS A 33 21.59 8.36 22.41
C LYS A 33 21.83 8.97 21.03
N PRO A 34 21.42 10.23 20.78
CA PRO A 34 21.55 10.84 19.46
C PRO A 34 23.02 10.97 19.08
N THR A 35 23.37 10.52 17.89
CA THR A 35 24.75 10.52 17.38
C THR A 35 25.08 11.78 16.57
N GLY A 36 24.08 12.63 16.30
CA GLY A 36 24.22 13.84 15.49
C GLY A 36 24.18 13.58 13.99
N ASN A 37 24.00 12.32 13.57
CA ASN A 37 23.77 11.94 12.19
C ASN A 37 22.30 11.54 12.02
N LEU A 38 21.52 12.46 11.43
CA LEU A 38 20.08 12.29 11.19
C LEU A 38 19.71 10.93 10.59
N ARG A 39 20.49 10.43 9.63
CA ARG A 39 20.19 9.14 8.98
C ARG A 39 20.32 7.95 9.93
N LYS A 40 21.34 7.96 10.79
CA LYS A 40 21.55 6.91 11.82
C LYS A 40 20.55 7.03 12.97
N ASP A 41 20.25 8.26 13.35
CA ASP A 41 19.34 8.54 14.45
C ASP A 41 17.90 8.14 14.07
N VAL A 42 17.45 8.46 12.85
CA VAL A 42 16.15 8.02 12.33
C VAL A 42 16.03 6.50 12.25
N SER A 43 17.07 5.78 11.81
CA SER A 43 17.03 4.32 11.76
C SER A 43 17.06 3.65 13.14
N SER A 44 17.57 4.35 14.17
CA SER A 44 17.61 3.84 15.55
C SER A 44 16.28 4.00 16.30
N LEU A 45 15.34 4.78 15.75
CA LEU A 45 14.00 4.91 16.28
C LEU A 45 13.21 3.62 15.99
N LYS A 46 12.90 2.88 17.05
CA LYS A 46 12.06 1.67 16.99
C LYS A 46 10.58 2.01 16.81
N THR A 47 10.20 2.63 15.71
CA THR A 47 8.81 3.02 15.43
C THR A 47 7.87 1.80 15.30
N GLY A 48 8.40 0.67 14.81
CA GLY A 48 7.62 -0.57 14.60
C GLY A 48 7.17 -1.28 15.89
N GLU A 49 7.85 -1.08 17.03
CA GLU A 49 7.44 -1.72 18.30
C GLU A 49 6.15 -1.11 18.86
N LYS A 50 5.87 0.17 18.56
CA LYS A 50 4.69 0.87 19.09
C LYS A 50 3.38 0.37 18.49
N THR A 51 3.34 0.15 17.17
CA THR A 51 2.13 -0.36 16.50
C THR A 51 1.82 -1.78 16.93
N LEU A 52 2.87 -2.60 17.12
CA LEU A 52 2.76 -3.99 17.55
C LEU A 52 2.30 -4.09 19.01
N ALA A 53 2.87 -3.26 19.91
CA ALA A 53 2.43 -3.17 21.31
C ALA A 53 0.97 -2.68 21.44
N LEU A 54 0.56 -1.71 20.61
CA LEU A 54 -0.82 -1.26 20.54
C LEU A 54 -1.76 -2.37 20.06
N GLN A 55 -1.40 -3.10 19.01
CA GLN A 55 -2.20 -4.24 18.52
C GLN A 55 -2.36 -5.34 19.58
N GLN A 56 -1.30 -5.64 20.32
CA GLN A 56 -1.34 -6.59 21.44
C GLN A 56 -2.25 -6.10 22.58
N MET A 57 -2.24 -4.80 22.90
CA MET A 57 -3.08 -4.21 23.93
C MET A 57 -4.58 -4.21 23.57
N ILE A 58 -4.90 -4.03 22.29
CA ILE A 58 -6.29 -4.01 21.79
C ILE A 58 -6.83 -5.45 21.57
N GLY A 59 -5.95 -6.46 21.56
CA GLY A 59 -6.32 -7.87 21.46
C GLY A 59 -6.82 -8.30 20.07
N LEU A 60 -6.52 -7.53 19.02
CA LEU A 60 -6.89 -7.93 17.66
C LEU A 60 -5.98 -9.10 17.23
N PRO A 61 -6.53 -10.25 16.81
CA PRO A 61 -5.73 -11.30 16.21
C PRO A 61 -5.10 -10.75 14.92
N THR A 62 -3.79 -10.97 14.75
CA THR A 62 -3.14 -10.65 13.48
C THR A 62 -3.77 -11.49 12.38
N PRO A 63 -4.21 -10.88 11.25
CA PRO A 63 -4.74 -11.64 10.13
C PRO A 63 -3.69 -12.66 9.67
N LYS A 64 -4.12 -13.92 9.48
CA LYS A 64 -3.23 -14.98 9.00
C LYS A 64 -2.99 -14.76 7.50
N GLY A 65 -1.77 -14.33 7.16
CA GLY A 65 -1.35 -14.09 5.78
C GLY A 65 -2.06 -12.90 5.13
N ASP A 66 -1.94 -12.81 3.81
CA ASP A 66 -2.40 -11.66 3.03
C ASP A 66 -3.89 -11.75 2.64
N GLY A 67 -4.67 -12.60 3.31
CA GLY A 67 -6.09 -12.86 3.00
C GLY A 67 -6.33 -13.76 1.79
N THR A 68 -5.28 -14.13 1.04
CA THR A 68 -5.38 -15.08 -0.09
C THR A 68 -5.29 -16.53 0.39
N PRO A 69 -6.07 -17.47 -0.20
CA PRO A 69 -5.97 -18.89 0.14
C PRO A 69 -4.55 -19.42 -0.13
N PRO A 70 -3.94 -20.15 0.84
CA PRO A 70 -2.59 -20.66 0.70
C PRO A 70 -2.49 -21.61 -0.51
N GLU A 71 -1.43 -21.47 -1.30
CA GLU A 71 -1.14 -22.41 -2.38
C GLU A 71 -0.37 -23.60 -1.82
N LEU A 72 -0.93 -24.80 -1.95
CA LEU A 72 -0.30 -26.02 -1.46
C LEU A 72 0.85 -26.44 -2.40
N PRO A 73 2.05 -26.75 -1.88
CA PRO A 73 3.13 -27.25 -2.69
C PRO A 73 2.84 -28.67 -3.21
N VAL A 74 3.39 -28.99 -4.38
CA VAL A 74 3.28 -30.31 -5.03
C VAL A 74 3.83 -31.42 -4.16
N ALA A 75 4.97 -31.14 -3.54
CA ALA A 75 5.62 -32.01 -2.59
C ALA A 75 6.04 -31.22 -1.36
N GLY A 76 5.94 -31.84 -0.20
CA GLY A 76 6.35 -31.26 1.08
C GLY A 76 7.00 -32.30 1.98
N PHE A 77 7.59 -31.83 3.07
CA PHE A 77 8.14 -32.67 4.12
C PHE A 77 7.27 -32.59 5.37
N SER A 78 5.99 -32.96 5.26
CA SER A 78 5.12 -33.03 6.44
C SER A 78 5.30 -34.38 7.13
N GLY A 79 5.53 -34.38 8.45
CA GLY A 79 5.59 -35.61 9.25
C GLY A 79 6.86 -36.46 9.09
N GLY A 80 7.97 -35.87 8.61
CA GLY A 80 9.27 -36.56 8.54
C GLY A 80 9.50 -37.41 7.27
N GLY A 81 8.64 -37.28 6.25
CA GLY A 81 8.80 -37.93 4.94
C GLY A 81 8.33 -37.05 3.78
N LEU A 82 8.58 -37.49 2.55
CA LEU A 82 8.13 -36.81 1.33
C LEU A 82 6.64 -37.10 1.10
N THR A 83 5.81 -36.06 1.08
CA THR A 83 4.35 -36.14 0.86
C THR A 83 3.95 -35.37 -0.39
N PHE A 84 3.06 -35.92 -1.22
CA PHE A 84 2.55 -35.26 -2.42
C PHE A 84 1.09 -34.84 -2.26
N SER A 85 0.74 -33.64 -2.73
CA SER A 85 -0.62 -33.11 -2.64
C SER A 85 -1.37 -33.34 -3.95
N LEU A 86 -2.34 -34.27 -3.97
CA LEU A 86 -3.08 -34.65 -5.18
C LEU A 86 -3.82 -33.47 -5.82
N GLU A 87 -4.40 -32.59 -4.98
CA GLU A 87 -5.07 -31.35 -5.39
C GLU A 87 -4.12 -30.41 -6.15
N SER A 88 -2.92 -30.16 -5.62
CA SER A 88 -1.94 -29.31 -6.29
C SER A 88 -1.44 -29.88 -7.62
N ILE A 89 -1.37 -31.21 -7.75
CA ILE A 89 -1.01 -31.87 -9.02
C ILE A 89 -2.14 -31.68 -10.02
N TYR A 90 -3.40 -31.88 -9.58
CA TYR A 90 -4.57 -31.64 -10.40
C TYR A 90 -4.65 -30.18 -10.87
N ASP A 91 -4.42 -29.20 -10.00
CA ASP A 91 -4.44 -27.77 -10.34
C ASP A 91 -3.36 -27.38 -11.36
N ILE A 92 -2.23 -28.08 -11.35
CA ILE A 92 -1.16 -27.91 -12.33
C ILE A 92 -1.57 -28.44 -13.69
N LEU A 93 -2.08 -29.67 -13.71
CA LEU A 93 -2.45 -30.37 -14.94
C LEU A 93 -3.69 -29.74 -15.59
N SER A 94 -4.67 -29.34 -14.78
CA SER A 94 -5.87 -28.63 -15.23
C SER A 94 -5.58 -27.18 -15.65
N GLY A 95 -4.44 -26.63 -15.24
CA GLY A 95 -4.05 -25.25 -15.53
C GLY A 95 -4.71 -24.20 -14.62
N GLU A 96 -5.50 -24.61 -13.63
CA GLU A 96 -6.11 -23.72 -12.63
C GLU A 96 -5.05 -22.94 -11.85
N ARG A 97 -3.89 -23.55 -11.54
CA ARG A 97 -2.79 -22.83 -10.89
C ARG A 97 -2.30 -21.63 -11.71
N LYS A 98 -2.07 -21.82 -13.00
CA LYS A 98 -1.63 -20.74 -13.91
C LYS A 98 -2.71 -19.66 -14.09
N LYS A 99 -3.98 -20.03 -13.99
CA LYS A 99 -5.11 -19.08 -14.04
C LYS A 99 -5.18 -18.23 -12.78
N LYS A 100 -5.02 -18.85 -11.60
CA LYS A 100 -4.95 -18.15 -10.31
C LYS A 100 -3.74 -17.21 -10.23
N GLU A 101 -2.56 -17.68 -10.62
CA GLU A 101 -1.34 -16.86 -10.69
C GLU A 101 -1.54 -15.62 -11.59
N ARG A 102 -2.15 -15.80 -12.78
CA ARG A 102 -2.48 -14.67 -13.66
C ARG A 102 -3.47 -13.71 -13.04
N ALA A 103 -4.54 -14.20 -12.43
CA ALA A 103 -5.53 -13.35 -11.76
C ALA A 103 -4.88 -12.49 -10.68
N ASN A 104 -4.05 -13.08 -9.82
CA ASN A 104 -3.29 -12.37 -8.79
C ASN A 104 -2.35 -11.31 -9.39
N GLN A 105 -1.66 -11.62 -10.49
CA GLN A 105 -0.79 -10.65 -11.17
C GLN A 105 -1.59 -9.47 -11.74
N TYR A 106 -2.75 -9.72 -12.35
CA TYR A 106 -3.63 -8.67 -12.88
C TYR A 106 -4.17 -7.77 -11.76
N GLU A 107 -4.60 -8.34 -10.64
CA GLU A 107 -5.09 -7.57 -9.50
C GLU A 107 -4.00 -6.67 -8.90
N ARG A 108 -2.79 -7.22 -8.72
CA ARG A 108 -1.63 -6.46 -8.24
C ARG A 108 -1.28 -5.31 -9.18
N MET A 109 -1.27 -5.57 -10.48
CA MET A 109 -1.00 -4.57 -11.51
C MET A 109 -2.06 -3.47 -11.50
N ASN A 110 -3.35 -3.81 -11.46
CA ASN A 110 -4.42 -2.82 -11.45
C ASN A 110 -4.38 -1.94 -10.19
N THR A 111 -4.11 -2.55 -9.04
CA THR A 111 -3.94 -1.81 -7.77
C THR A 111 -2.72 -0.88 -7.85
N ALA A 112 -1.60 -1.37 -8.36
CA ALA A 112 -0.39 -0.58 -8.59
C ALA A 112 -0.65 0.62 -9.50
N VAL A 113 -1.28 0.41 -10.66
CA VAL A 113 -1.64 1.46 -11.62
C VAL A 113 -2.57 2.48 -10.97
N GLY A 114 -3.61 2.04 -10.26
CA GLY A 114 -4.54 2.91 -9.56
C GLY A 114 -3.86 3.77 -8.48
N ASN A 115 -2.95 3.18 -7.71
CA ASN A 115 -2.18 3.89 -6.69
C ASN A 115 -1.24 4.94 -7.31
N ILE A 116 -0.53 4.60 -8.39
CA ILE A 116 0.34 5.54 -9.11
C ILE A 116 -0.49 6.69 -9.67
N ARG A 117 -1.60 6.40 -10.36
CA ARG A 117 -2.49 7.43 -10.92
C ARG A 117 -3.02 8.36 -9.83
N LYS A 118 -3.45 7.81 -8.69
CA LYS A 118 -3.95 8.59 -7.56
C LYS A 118 -2.89 9.49 -6.94
N TYR A 119 -1.65 9.02 -6.83
CA TYR A 119 -0.54 9.79 -6.26
C TYR A 119 -0.15 10.98 -7.14
N TYR A 120 0.01 10.76 -8.45
CA TYR A 120 0.45 11.81 -9.38
C TYR A 120 -0.68 12.75 -9.83
N GLY A 121 -1.93 12.28 -9.81
CA GLY A 121 -3.08 13.03 -10.30
C GLY A 121 -3.11 13.12 -11.83
N GLU A 122 -4.24 13.57 -12.36
CA GLU A 122 -4.47 13.63 -13.81
C GLU A 122 -3.65 14.74 -14.50
N GLU A 123 -3.39 15.84 -13.78
CA GLU A 123 -2.62 16.99 -14.28
C GLU A 123 -1.18 16.61 -14.66
N TYR A 124 -0.55 15.72 -13.89
CA TYR A 124 0.80 15.23 -14.16
C TYR A 124 0.87 14.55 -15.53
N PHE A 125 -0.06 13.66 -15.84
CA PHE A 125 -0.08 12.94 -17.12
C PHE A 125 -0.50 13.85 -18.28
N ALA A 126 -1.38 14.83 -18.02
CA ALA A 126 -1.72 15.87 -18.99
C ALA A 126 -0.50 16.70 -19.40
N ALA A 127 0.36 17.07 -18.44
CA ALA A 127 1.62 17.77 -18.72
C ALA A 127 2.58 16.95 -19.59
N LEU A 128 2.56 15.62 -19.45
CA LEU A 128 3.31 14.68 -20.29
C LEU A 128 2.68 14.42 -21.67
N LYS A 129 1.58 15.14 -22.01
CA LYS A 129 0.81 14.99 -23.25
C LYS A 129 0.22 13.59 -23.42
N ILE A 130 -0.12 12.92 -22.32
CA ILE A 130 -0.83 11.65 -22.35
C ILE A 130 -2.33 11.95 -22.18
N PRO A 131 -3.19 11.52 -23.12
CA PRO A 131 -4.64 11.67 -22.96
C PRO A 131 -5.15 10.92 -21.73
N ALA A 132 -6.13 11.48 -21.02
CA ALA A 132 -6.67 10.91 -19.78
C ALA A 132 -7.11 9.44 -19.94
N GLN A 133 -7.77 9.13 -21.06
CA GLN A 133 -8.24 7.77 -21.39
C GLN A 133 -7.12 6.74 -21.62
N LEU A 134 -5.89 7.19 -21.90
CA LEU A 134 -4.72 6.34 -22.13
C LEU A 134 -3.79 6.27 -20.91
N THR A 135 -4.09 6.98 -19.83
CA THR A 135 -3.22 7.03 -18.64
C THR A 135 -3.04 5.65 -18.03
N ASP A 136 -4.12 4.90 -17.83
CA ASP A 136 -4.07 3.56 -17.26
C ASP A 136 -3.31 2.59 -18.19
N ASN A 137 -3.52 2.71 -19.51
CA ASN A 137 -2.80 1.92 -20.51
C ASN A 137 -1.30 2.21 -20.52
N PHE A 138 -0.92 3.48 -20.41
CA PHE A 138 0.46 3.89 -20.30
C PHE A 138 1.11 3.33 -19.04
N LEU A 139 0.46 3.48 -17.88
CA LEU A 139 0.98 2.98 -16.62
C LEU A 139 1.10 1.45 -16.61
N GLN A 140 0.15 0.74 -17.21
CA GLN A 140 0.24 -0.70 -17.45
C GLN A 140 1.45 -1.05 -18.31
N PHE A 141 1.72 -0.28 -19.37
CA PHE A 141 2.91 -0.46 -20.21
C PHE A 141 4.21 -0.26 -19.41
N VAL A 142 4.31 0.77 -18.57
CA VAL A 142 5.48 0.99 -17.71
C VAL A 142 5.64 -0.16 -16.73
N TYR A 143 4.57 -0.56 -16.04
CA TYR A 143 4.57 -1.67 -15.07
C TYR A 143 4.96 -3.01 -15.69
N THR A 144 4.58 -3.27 -16.95
CA THR A 144 4.96 -4.50 -17.65
C THR A 144 6.40 -4.45 -18.16
N SER A 145 6.92 -3.24 -18.42
CA SER A 145 8.27 -3.05 -18.94
C SER A 145 9.34 -3.03 -17.84
N GLU A 146 8.96 -2.71 -16.61
CA GLU A 146 9.85 -2.59 -15.46
C GLU A 146 9.14 -3.02 -14.18
N ASN A 147 9.84 -3.70 -13.28
CA ASN A 147 9.23 -4.13 -12.02
C ASN A 147 9.06 -2.96 -11.03
N LEU A 148 7.91 -2.28 -11.12
CA LEU A 148 7.58 -1.15 -10.23
C LEU A 148 7.14 -1.59 -8.82
N TYR A 149 6.79 -2.86 -8.64
CA TYR A 149 6.19 -3.37 -7.41
C TYR A 149 7.00 -3.10 -6.14
N PRO A 150 8.35 -3.23 -6.11
CA PRO A 150 9.14 -2.92 -4.91
C PRO A 150 9.03 -1.47 -4.45
N TYR A 151 8.95 -0.53 -5.40
CA TYR A 151 8.83 0.90 -5.09
C TYR A 151 7.45 1.25 -4.53
N ILE A 152 6.41 0.61 -5.08
CA ILE A 152 5.03 0.77 -4.61
C ILE A 152 4.88 0.21 -3.20
N GLN A 153 5.45 -0.98 -2.93
CA GLN A 153 5.45 -1.58 -1.59
C GLN A 153 6.18 -0.70 -0.56
N ALA A 154 7.25 -0.02 -0.97
CA ALA A 154 7.97 0.94 -0.14
C ALA A 154 7.29 2.32 -0.03
N ASN A 155 6.13 2.52 -0.67
CA ASN A 155 5.47 3.83 -0.82
C ASN A 155 6.40 4.93 -1.39
N ASN A 156 7.39 4.55 -2.20
CA ASN A 156 8.34 5.46 -2.83
C ASN A 156 7.88 5.72 -4.27
N TYR A 157 6.90 6.60 -4.43
CA TYR A 157 6.33 6.90 -5.74
C TYR A 157 7.24 7.78 -6.57
N GLU A 158 8.09 8.60 -5.94
CA GLU A 158 9.03 9.52 -6.54
C GLU A 158 10.06 8.79 -7.39
N ALA A 159 10.54 7.62 -6.94
CA ALA A 159 11.41 6.76 -7.73
C ALA A 159 10.74 6.25 -9.02
N ILE A 160 9.40 6.16 -9.05
CA ILE A 160 8.63 5.70 -10.21
C ILE A 160 8.64 6.75 -11.34
N ALA A 161 8.77 8.04 -11.01
CA ALA A 161 8.84 9.13 -12.00
C ALA A 161 9.96 8.90 -13.03
N VAL A 162 11.13 8.44 -12.57
CA VAL A 162 12.29 8.15 -13.43
C VAL A 162 11.95 7.11 -14.50
N TYR A 163 11.17 6.10 -14.13
CA TYR A 163 10.73 5.07 -15.07
C TYR A 163 9.63 5.59 -16.00
N ILE A 164 8.69 6.39 -15.49
CA ILE A 164 7.69 7.06 -16.33
C ILE A 164 8.37 7.87 -17.43
N GLU A 165 9.37 8.70 -17.08
CA GLU A 165 10.13 9.51 -18.05
C GLU A 165 10.92 8.65 -19.04
N LYS A 166 11.58 7.58 -18.56
CA LYS A 166 12.32 6.62 -19.41
C LYS A 166 11.44 5.98 -20.48
N TYR A 167 10.21 5.59 -20.12
CA TYR A 167 9.30 4.86 -21.02
C TYR A 167 8.34 5.75 -21.80
N LEU A 168 8.18 7.02 -21.41
CA LEU A 168 7.37 8.01 -22.11
C LEU A 168 7.68 8.12 -23.63
N PRO A 169 8.93 8.33 -24.08
CA PRO A 169 9.21 8.47 -25.51
C PRO A 169 8.96 7.18 -26.29
N ILE A 170 9.14 6.02 -25.65
CA ILE A 170 8.87 4.70 -26.25
C ILE A 170 7.37 4.55 -26.46
N TYR A 171 6.57 4.91 -25.45
CA TYR A 171 5.12 4.84 -25.52
C TYR A 171 4.56 5.79 -26.57
N GLN A 172 5.02 7.04 -26.60
CA GLN A 172 4.60 8.02 -27.62
C GLN A 172 4.94 7.56 -29.05
N ARG A 173 6.10 6.93 -29.26
CA ARG A 173 6.47 6.33 -30.56
C ARG A 173 5.53 5.18 -30.93
N ARG A 174 5.17 4.33 -29.97
CA ARG A 174 4.23 3.23 -30.19
C ARG A 174 2.83 3.74 -30.51
N LEU A 175 2.36 4.77 -29.78
CA LEU A 175 1.07 5.40 -30.03
C LEU A 175 0.97 5.95 -31.45
N ARG A 176 2.01 6.65 -31.93
CA ARG A 176 2.05 7.16 -33.31
C ARG A 176 2.02 6.05 -34.38
N ASN A 177 2.58 4.89 -34.07
CA ASN A 177 2.66 3.76 -34.99
C ASN A 177 1.43 2.83 -34.86
N SER A 178 0.54 3.12 -33.93
CA SER A 178 -0.66 2.33 -33.63
C SER A 178 -1.91 3.16 -33.91
N SER A 179 -2.99 2.54 -34.36
CA SER A 179 -4.30 3.20 -34.50
C SER A 179 -4.99 3.51 -33.16
N LEU A 180 -4.31 3.35 -32.01
CA LEU A 180 -4.90 3.56 -30.67
C LEU A 180 -5.23 5.03 -30.36
N MET A 181 -4.69 5.98 -31.14
CA MET A 181 -5.07 7.40 -31.08
C MET A 181 -6.25 7.74 -31.99
N GLU A 182 -6.65 6.83 -32.88
CA GLU A 182 -7.84 7.00 -33.70
C GLU A 182 -9.05 6.53 -32.87
N VAL A 183 -9.97 7.45 -32.58
CA VAL A 183 -11.35 7.27 -32.04
C VAL A 183 -11.55 7.69 -30.56
N PRO A 184 -12.64 8.44 -30.23
CA PRO A 184 -13.80 8.80 -31.05
C PRO A 184 -13.93 10.30 -31.38
N LYS A 185 -14.52 10.57 -32.55
CA LYS A 185 -15.33 11.76 -32.81
C LYS A 185 -16.66 11.64 -32.08
#